data_AF-A0A2E6W9H6-F1
#
_entry.id   AF-A0A2E6W9H6-F1
#
_cell.length_a   1.000
_cell.length_b   1.000
_cell.length_c   1.000
_cell.angle_alpha   90.00
_cell.angle_beta   90.00
_cell.angle_gamma   90.00
#
_symmetry.space_group_name_H-M   'P 1'
#
loop_
_entity.id
_entity.type
_entity.pdbx_description
1 polymer ?
#
loop_
_entity_poly.entity_id
_entity_poly.type
_entity_poly.pdbx_seq_one_letter_code
_entity_poly.pdbx_strand_id
1 'polypeptide(L)' 'MDKMFILVISMWGNTGTEWEYIGNQMSLQIPMTLEQCSRMADESTWATTYNNEYYIMLPQCYPADCAGKASCDPNT' A
#
# COMPACT_ATOMS: atom_id res chain seq x y z
N MET A 1 -5.58 20.69 10.14
CA MET A 1 -4.57 20.24 9.17
C MET A 1 -5.19 19.13 8.37
N ASP A 2 -5.17 19.23 7.04
CA ASP A 2 -5.68 18.15 6.20
C ASP A 2 -4.75 16.94 6.34
N LYS A 3 -5.32 15.75 6.56
CA LYS A 3 -4.54 14.50 6.65
C LYS A 3 -3.94 14.22 5.27
N MET A 4 -2.62 14.05 5.23
CA MET A 4 -1.88 13.70 4.01
C MET A 4 -1.60 12.21 3.99
N PHE A 5 -1.46 11.64 2.79
CA PHE A 5 -1.29 10.22 2.56
C PHE A 5 -0.06 9.95 1.69
N ILE A 6 0.54 8.79 1.90
CA ILE A 6 1.58 8.24 1.04
C ILE A 6 1.09 6.94 0.40
N LEU A 7 1.49 6.71 -0.84
CA LEU A 7 1.23 5.44 -1.52
C LEU A 7 2.25 4.41 -1.05
N VAL A 8 1.77 3.26 -0.60
CA VAL A 8 2.57 2.10 -0.20
C VAL A 8 2.17 0.91 -1.07
N ILE A 9 3.15 0.29 -1.71
CA ILE A 9 2.97 -0.98 -2.42
C ILE A 9 3.49 -2.06 -1.50
N SER A 10 2.62 -2.97 -1.10
CA SER A 10 2.92 -4.11 -0.22
C SER A 10 2.87 -5.41 -1.01
N MET A 11 3.68 -6.39 -0.62
CA MET A 11 3.66 -7.72 -1.21
C MET A 11 3.05 -8.73 -0.24
N TRP A 12 2.17 -9.57 -0.79
CA TRP A 12 1.47 -10.59 -0.03
C TRP A 12 1.70 -11.94 -0.68
N GLY A 13 1.87 -12.96 0.16
CA GLY A 13 2.06 -14.35 -0.24
C GLY A 13 0.80 -15.17 0.02
N ASN A 14 0.46 -16.06 -0.91
CA ASN A 14 -0.65 -16.99 -0.75
C ASN A 14 -0.18 -18.29 -0.10
N THR A 15 -0.76 -18.65 1.04
CA THR A 15 -0.47 -19.90 1.74
C THR A 15 -1.34 -21.08 1.26
N GLY A 16 -2.25 -20.83 0.32
CA GLY A 16 -3.27 -21.77 -0.15
C GLY A 16 -4.62 -21.59 0.55
N THR A 17 -4.67 -20.88 1.68
CA THR A 17 -5.90 -20.57 2.42
C THR A 17 -6.07 -19.07 2.68
N GLU A 18 -4.97 -18.34 2.84
CA GLU A 18 -4.98 -16.93 3.18
C GLU A 18 -3.83 -16.18 2.48
N TRP A 19 -3.99 -14.86 2.40
CA TRP A 19 -2.94 -13.96 1.95
C TRP A 19 -2.26 -13.36 3.17
N GLU A 20 -0.96 -13.62 3.31
CA GLU A 20 -0.15 -13.08 4.39
C GLU A 20 0.79 -12.00 3.88
N TYR A 21 1.04 -10.98 4.70
CA TYR A 21 2.06 -9.99 4.40
C TYR A 21 3.44 -10.62 4.52
N ILE A 22 4.21 -10.62 3.43
CA ILE A 22 5.51 -11.31 3.36
C ILE A 22 6.71 -10.34 3.31
N GLY A 23 6.50 -9.08 3.68
CA GLY A 23 7.54 -8.04 3.65
C GLY A 23 7.72 -7.39 2.28
N ASN A 24 8.77 -6.55 2.14
CA ASN A 24 9.12 -5.79 0.94
C ASN A 24 8.09 -4.73 0.51
N GLN A 25 7.79 -3.79 1.40
CA GLN A 25 7.02 -2.61 1.04
C GLN A 25 7.90 -1.56 0.35
N MET A 26 7.38 -0.96 -0.71
CA MET A 26 7.91 0.29 -1.28
C MET A 26 6.91 1.40 -1.00
N SER A 27 7.40 2.60 -0.70
CA SER A 27 6.54 3.75 -0.48
C SER A 27 6.98 4.93 -1.31
N LEU A 28 6.02 5.60 -1.93
CA LEU A 28 6.25 6.87 -2.60
C LEU A 28 6.18 7.98 -1.53
N GLN A 29 7.35 8.53 -1.17
CA GLN A 29 7.51 9.54 -0.11
C GLN A 29 7.04 10.95 -0.53
N ILE A 30 6.00 11.02 -1.36
CA ILE A 30 5.36 12.26 -1.80
C ILE A 30 3.99 12.32 -1.12
N PRO A 31 3.80 13.23 -0.14
CA PRO A 31 2.51 13.40 0.50
C PRO A 31 1.45 13.89 -0.50
N MET A 32 0.28 13.27 -0.45
CA MET A 32 -0.86 13.54 -1.35
C MET A 32 -2.15 13.71 -0.55
N THR A 33 -3.18 14.29 -1.17
CA THR A 33 -4.54 14.18 -0.64
C THR A 33 -5.01 12.73 -0.72
N LEU A 34 -6.03 12.37 0.07
CA LEU A 34 -6.64 11.03 -0.02
C LEU A 34 -7.13 10.72 -1.44
N GLU A 35 -7.80 11.67 -2.09
CA GLU A 35 -8.31 11.49 -3.45
C GLU A 35 -7.19 11.19 -4.46
N GLN A 36 -6.10 11.96 -4.40
CA GLN A 36 -4.93 11.74 -5.25
C GLN A 36 -4.30 10.38 -5.01
N CYS A 37 -4.10 10.01 -3.73
CA CYS A 37 -3.52 8.72 -3.38
C CYS A 37 -4.43 7.58 -3.84
N SER A 38 -5.73 7.64 -3.56
CA SER A 38 -6.70 6.60 -3.95
C SER A 38 -6.75 6.40 -5.46
N ARG A 39 -6.64 7.49 -6.23
CA ARG A 39 -6.55 7.40 -7.69
C ARG A 39 -5.27 6.72 -8.17
N MET A 40 -4.15 6.92 -7.46
CA MET A 40 -2.90 6.21 -7.75
C MET A 40 -2.91 4.76 -7.27
N ALA A 41 -3.69 4.45 -6.22
CA ALA A 41 -3.84 3.10 -5.69
C ALA A 41 -4.88 2.26 -6.44
N ASP A 42 -5.59 2.86 -7.40
CA ASP A 42 -6.59 2.16 -8.21
C ASP A 42 -5.94 1.02 -9.00
N GLU A 43 -6.26 -0.23 -8.66
CA GLU A 43 -5.72 -1.44 -9.27
C GLU A 43 -5.89 -1.47 -10.80
N SER A 44 -6.92 -0.81 -11.35
CA SER A 44 -7.13 -0.74 -12.80
C SER A 44 -6.05 0.07 -13.53
N THR A 45 -5.26 0.87 -12.81
CA THR A 45 -4.16 1.67 -13.36
C THR A 45 -2.81 0.93 -13.35
N TRP A 46 -2.74 -0.24 -12.72
CA TRP A 46 -1.52 -1.03 -12.60
C TRP A 46 -1.52 -2.23 -13.54
N ALA A 47 -0.38 -2.46 -14.20
CA ALA A 47 -0.12 -3.67 -14.96
C ALA A 47 1.05 -4.42 -14.31
N THR A 48 0.79 -5.62 -13.82
CA THR A 48 1.80 -6.52 -13.28
C THR A 48 2.55 -7.20 -14.42
N THR A 49 3.88 -7.10 -14.44
CA THR A 49 4.69 -7.78 -15.47
C THR A 49 4.61 -9.31 -15.34
N TYR A 50 4.49 -9.82 -14.12
CA TYR A 50 4.33 -11.25 -13.83
C TYR A 50 3.33 -11.43 -12.70
N ASN A 51 2.24 -12.14 -12.97
CA ASN A 51 1.31 -12.62 -11.96
C ASN A 51 1.47 -14.13 -11.81
N ASN A 52 1.39 -14.59 -10.57
CA ASN A 52 1.18 -16.00 -10.28
C ASN A 52 0.25 -16.14 -9.08
N GLU A 53 -0.09 -17.38 -8.75
CA GLU A 53 -0.98 -17.70 -7.63
C GLU A 53 -0.34 -17.52 -6.24
N TYR A 54 0.98 -17.31 -6.18
CA TYR A 54 1.76 -17.32 -4.94
C TYR A 54 2.01 -15.93 -4.37
N TYR A 55 2.04 -14.88 -5.20
CA TYR A 55 2.27 -13.51 -4.72
C TYR A 55 1.37 -12.49 -5.42
N ILE A 56 1.02 -11.43 -4.70
CA ILE A 56 0.37 -10.22 -5.23
C ILE A 56 1.05 -8.96 -4.69
N MET A 57 0.96 -7.88 -5.48
CA MET A 57 1.34 -6.54 -5.04
C MET A 57 0.08 -5.70 -4.88
N LEU A 58 -0.08 -5.09 -3.71
CA LEU A 58 -1.24 -4.27 -3.37
C LEU A 58 -0.80 -2.82 -3.10
N PRO A 59 -1.16 -1.87 -3.98
CA PRO A 59 -1.02 -0.46 -3.70
C PRO A 59 -2.10 0.00 -2.71
N GLN A 60 -1.70 0.74 -1.69
CA GLN A 60 -2.56 1.18 -0.60
C GLN A 60 -2.16 2.58 -0.13
N CYS A 61 -3.12 3.33 0.42
CA CYS A 61 -2.89 4.66 0.96
C CYS A 61 -2.75 4.61 2.48
N TYR A 62 -1.63 5.08 2.99
CA TYR A 62 -1.38 5.19 4.42
C TYR A 62 -1.23 6.66 4.83
N PRO A 63 -1.67 7.03 6.04
CA PRO A 63 -1.38 8.36 6.59
C PRO A 63 0.12 8.65 6.56
N ALA A 64 0.50 9.84 6.08
CA ALA A 64 1.90 10.22 5.91
C ALA A 64 2.66 10.28 7.25
N ASP A 65 1.95 10.59 8.33
CA ASP A 65 2.48 10.56 9.69
C ASP A 65 2.73 9.14 10.21
N CYS A 66 2.21 8.11 9.55
CA CYS A 66 2.52 6.71 9.85
C CYS A 66 3.73 6.16 9.09
N ALA A 67 4.23 6.90 8.10
CA ALA A 67 5.40 6.49 7.32
C ALA A 67 6.64 6.29 8.21
N GLY A 68 7.28 5.12 8.13
CA GLY A 68 8.52 4.83 8.85
C GLY A 68 8.37 4.56 10.36
N LYS A 69 7.13 4.49 10.87
CA LYS A 69 6.86 4.11 12.27
C LYS A 69 6.65 2.60 12.41
N ALA A 70 7.01 2.04 13.56
CA ALA A 70 6.83 0.62 13.87
C ALA A 70 5.34 0.23 14.06
N SER A 71 4.50 1.20 14.40
CA SER A 71 3.05 1.05 14.54
C SER A 71 2.34 2.33 14.12
N CYS A 72 1.17 2.19 13.50
CA CYS A 72 0.28 3.28 13.11
C CYS A 72 -1.04 3.09 13.85
N ASP A 73 -1.47 4.10 14.63
CA ASP A 73 -2.84 4.14 15.15
C ASP A 73 -3.68 5.01 14.20
N PRO A 74 -4.61 4.42 13.43
CA PRO A 74 -5.42 5.15 12.46
C PRO A 74 -6.41 6.14 13.11
N ASN A 75 -6.59 6.11 14.44
CA ASN A 75 -7.55 6.94 15.18
C ASN A 75 -6.96 8.21 15.82
N THR A 76 -5.65 8.41 15.75
CA THR A 76 -5.00 9.69 16.07
C THR A 76 -5.01 10.67 14.90
#